data_AF-A0A4P8Q5S6-F1
#
_entry.id   AF-A0A4P8Q5S6-F1
#
_cell.length_a   1.000
_cell.length_b   1.000
_cell.length_c   1.000
_cell.angle_alpha   90.00
_cell.angle_beta   90.00
_cell.angle_gamma   90.00
#
_symmetry.space_group_name_H-M   'P 1'
#
loop_
_entity.id
_entity.type
_entity.pdbx_description
1 polymer ?
#
loop_
_entity_poly.entity_id
_entity_poly.type
_entity_poly.pdbx_seq_one_letter_code
_entity_poly.pdbx_strand_id
1 'polypeptide(L)'
;MDAASQELTAARIAEIVSRVPGVAALDGGMFGEVATYLPHERILGVRLRDDGSVDVHVTAYRGVPLPQLAARIRRALAENVRIDVTIADIVEPG
;
A
#
# COMPACT_ATOMS: atom_id res chain seq x y z
N MET A 1 26.44 12.24 10.38
CA MET A 1 25.65 10.99 10.39
C MET A 1 24.32 11.33 9.74
N ASP A 2 24.44 11.70 8.48
CA ASP A 2 24.10 10.86 7.33
C ASP A 2 22.58 10.76 7.24
N ALA A 3 22.04 11.57 6.34
CA ALA A 3 20.63 11.58 5.99
C ALA A 3 20.37 10.23 5.36
N ALA A 4 20.03 9.26 6.21
CA ALA A 4 19.62 7.93 5.82
C ALA A 4 18.74 8.07 4.59
N SER A 5 19.23 7.56 3.46
CA SER A 5 18.42 7.20 2.31
C SER A 5 17.10 6.70 2.89
N GLN A 6 16.01 7.45 2.68
CA GLN A 6 14.72 7.16 3.31
C GLN A 6 14.21 5.86 2.70
N GLU A 7 14.67 4.74 3.25
CA GLU A 7 14.27 3.41 2.87
C GLU A 7 12.78 3.33 3.15
N LEU A 8 12.00 3.12 2.08
CA LEU A 8 10.56 3.17 2.16
C LEU A 8 10.08 1.92 2.92
N THR A 9 9.98 2.02 4.25
CA THR A 9 9.59 0.89 5.09
C THR A 9 8.13 0.51 4.83
N ALA A 10 7.78 -0.77 5.03
CA ALA A 10 6.40 -1.22 4.92
C ALA A 10 5.43 -0.41 5.80
N ALA A 11 5.88 0.02 6.98
CA ALA A 11 5.07 0.83 7.91
C ALA A 11 4.79 2.22 7.33
N ARG A 12 5.81 2.84 6.73
CA ARG A 12 5.66 4.15 6.09
C ARG A 12 4.76 4.08 4.86
N ILE A 13 4.88 3.02 4.07
CA ILE A 13 4.00 2.77 2.91
C ILE A 13 2.55 2.64 3.38
N ALA A 14 2.30 1.79 4.38
CA ALA A 14 0.98 1.58 4.95
C ALA A 14 0.36 2.90 5.43
N GLU A 15 1.13 3.71 6.16
CA GLU A 15 0.68 5.03 6.64
C GLU A 15 0.31 5.96 5.47
N ILE A 16 1.18 6.09 4.46
CA ILE A 16 0.93 6.96 3.30
C ILE A 16 -0.32 6.50 2.54
N VAL A 17 -0.41 5.20 2.24
CA VAL A 17 -1.51 4.61 1.45
C VAL A 17 -2.84 4.78 2.16
N SER A 18 -2.88 4.57 3.48
CA SER A 18 -4.11 4.73 4.29
C SER A 18 -4.69 6.15 4.25
N ARG A 19 -3.88 7.15 3.91
CA ARG A 19 -4.29 8.57 3.80
C ARG A 19 -4.70 8.98 2.39
N VAL A 20 -4.57 8.10 1.39
CA VAL A 20 -4.96 8.41 0.01
C VAL A 20 -6.49 8.47 -0.09
N PRO A 21 -7.10 9.60 -0.52
CA PRO A 21 -8.55 9.71 -0.59
C PRO A 21 -9.18 8.63 -1.49
N GLY A 22 -10.13 7.87 -0.94
CA GLY A 22 -10.78 6.76 -1.65
C GLY A 22 -10.25 5.38 -1.29
N VAL A 23 -9.16 5.27 -0.53
CA VAL A 23 -8.78 4.05 0.18
C VAL A 23 -9.67 3.93 1.42
N ALA A 24 -10.33 2.78 1.57
CA ALA A 24 -11.10 2.43 2.76
C ALA A 24 -10.22 1.73 3.80
N ALA A 25 -9.38 0.79 3.35
CA ALA A 25 -8.47 0.04 4.21
C ALA A 25 -7.29 -0.52 3.39
N LEU A 26 -6.22 -0.91 4.09
CA LEU A 26 -5.21 -1.83 3.56
C LEU A 26 -5.75 -3.26 3.65
N ASP A 27 -5.55 -4.05 2.60
CA ASP A 27 -6.09 -5.41 2.50
C ASP A 27 -4.95 -6.44 2.51
N GLY A 28 -4.93 -7.30 3.53
CA GLY A 28 -3.91 -8.34 3.67
C GLY A 28 -4.14 -9.59 2.82
N GLY A 29 -5.26 -9.70 2.11
CA GLY A 29 -5.80 -10.94 1.59
C GLY A 29 -6.40 -11.85 2.67
N MET A 30 -7.21 -12.83 2.26
CA MET A 30 -7.96 -13.74 3.14
C MET A 30 -7.07 -14.51 4.14
N PHE A 31 -5.81 -14.80 3.78
CA PHE A 31 -4.84 -15.49 4.63
C PHE A 31 -3.66 -14.62 5.06
N GLY A 32 -3.72 -13.29 4.90
CA GLY A 32 -2.56 -12.42 5.15
C GLY A 32 -1.44 -12.63 4.13
N GLU A 33 -1.80 -13.07 2.92
CA GLU A 33 -0.87 -13.37 1.83
C GLU A 33 -0.06 -12.13 1.47
N VAL A 34 -0.68 -10.95 1.45
CA VAL A 34 0.00 -9.67 1.23
C VAL A 34 0.27 -9.00 2.56
N ALA A 35 1.36 -9.40 3.18
CA ALA A 35 1.86 -8.76 4.39
C ALA A 35 3.38 -8.72 4.40
N THR A 36 3.92 -7.67 4.99
CA THR A 36 5.33 -7.61 5.38
C THR A 36 5.43 -8.05 6.83
N TYR A 37 6.25 -9.06 7.08
CA TYR A 37 6.53 -9.57 8.41
C TYR A 37 7.83 -8.93 8.90
N LEU A 38 7.71 -8.08 9.92
CA LEU A 38 8.84 -7.50 10.63
C LEU A 38 9.08 -8.29 11.92
N PRO A 39 10.27 -8.23 12.52
CA PRO A 39 10.43 -8.65 13.91
C PRO A 39 9.42 -7.85 14.74
N HIS A 40 8.49 -8.53 15.41
CA HIS A 40 7.45 -7.99 16.31
C HIS A 40 6.14 -7.49 15.70
N GLU A 41 6.05 -7.19 14.40
CA GLU A 41 4.80 -6.72 13.80
C GLU A 41 4.52 -7.27 12.39
N ARG A 42 3.23 -7.33 12.04
CA ARG A 42 2.77 -7.71 10.71
C ARG A 42 2.03 -6.54 10.09
N ILE A 43 2.50 -6.11 8.93
CA ILE A 43 1.92 -4.99 8.19
C ILE A 43 1.12 -5.57 7.04
N LEU A 44 -0.20 -5.44 7.13
CA LEU A 44 -1.13 -5.91 6.10
C LEU A 44 -1.14 -5.00 4.87
N GLY A 45 -1.39 -5.60 3.70
CA GLY A 45 -1.59 -4.90 2.45
C GLY A 45 -0.35 -4.24 1.86
N VAL A 46 0.84 -4.52 2.40
CA VAL A 46 2.12 -4.08 1.84
C VAL A 46 3.07 -5.26 1.81
N ARG A 47 3.70 -5.51 0.66
CA ARG A 47 4.79 -6.49 0.52
C ARG A 47 6.00 -5.83 -0.15
N LEU A 48 7.12 -5.80 0.55
CA LEU A 48 8.43 -5.47 -0.03
C LEU A 48 9.01 -6.72 -0.71
N ARG A 49 9.50 -6.61 -1.94
CA ARG A 49 10.12 -7.70 -2.69
C ARG A 49 11.64 -7.52 -2.77
N ASP A 50 12.36 -8.63 -2.95
CA ASP A 50 13.83 -8.65 -3.03
C ASP A 50 14.38 -7.87 -4.24
N ASP A 51 13.58 -7.71 -5.30
CA ASP A 51 13.92 -6.92 -6.49
C ASP A 51 13.71 -5.40 -6.29
N GLY A 52 13.35 -4.99 -5.08
CA GLY A 52 13.07 -3.61 -4.72
C GLY A 52 11.68 -3.12 -5.11
N SER A 53 10.82 -3.96 -5.69
CA SER A 53 9.43 -3.60 -5.98
C SER A 53 8.51 -3.76 -4.77
N VAL A 54 7.35 -3.09 -4.82
CA VAL A 54 6.37 -3.05 -3.73
C VAL A 54 5.00 -3.46 -4.24
N ASP A 55 4.37 -4.44 -3.59
CA ASP A 55 2.95 -4.70 -3.75
C ASP A 55 2.15 -3.93 -2.70
N VAL A 56 1.08 -3.28 -3.11
CA VAL A 56 0.12 -2.61 -2.24
C VAL A 56 -1.28 -3.14 -2.54
N HIS A 57 -1.95 -3.66 -1.53
CA HIS A 57 -3.31 -4.19 -1.62
C HIS A 57 -4.24 -3.35 -0.75
N VAL A 58 -5.34 -2.88 -1.35
CA VAL A 58 -6.31 -1.98 -0.70
C VAL A 58 -7.75 -2.36 -0.98
N THR A 59 -8.63 -1.97 -0.08
CA THR A 59 -10.07 -1.87 -0.32
C THR A 59 -10.40 -0.42 -0.71
N ALA A 60 -11.22 -0.22 -1.74
CA ALA A 60 -11.64 1.10 -2.19
C ALA A 60 -13.07 1.43 -1.72
N TYR A 61 -13.40 2.72 -1.59
CA TYR A 61 -14.80 3.13 -1.46
C TYR A 61 -15.53 3.09 -2.81
N ARG A 62 -16.83 2.77 -2.79
CA ARG A 62 -17.71 2.83 -3.98
C ARG A 62 -17.72 4.24 -4.56
N GLY A 63 -17.75 4.32 -5.88
CA GLY A 63 -17.81 5.57 -6.63
C GLY A 63 -16.43 6.21 -6.88
N VAL A 64 -15.37 5.65 -6.30
CA VAL A 64 -14.00 6.04 -6.62
C VAL A 64 -13.60 5.43 -7.97
N PRO A 65 -13.14 6.22 -8.95
CA PRO A 65 -12.70 5.65 -10.20
C PRO A 65 -11.32 4.99 -10.01
N LEU A 66 -11.31 3.66 -10.14
CA LEU A 66 -10.25 2.76 -9.68
C LEU A 66 -8.88 2.99 -10.33
N PRO A 67 -8.77 3.21 -11.66
CA PRO A 67 -7.48 3.52 -12.28
C PRO A 67 -6.84 4.79 -11.71
N GLN A 68 -7.65 5.82 -11.41
CA GLN A 68 -7.18 7.07 -10.81
C GLN A 68 -6.81 6.88 -9.34
N LEU A 69 -7.48 5.97 -8.60
CA LEU A 69 -7.04 5.61 -7.25
C LEU A 69 -5.66 4.95 -7.27
N ALA A 70 -5.45 3.95 -8.14
CA ALA A 70 -4.15 3.30 -8.28
C ALA A 70 -3.05 4.31 -8.67
N ALA A 71 -3.33 5.23 -9.60
CA ALA A 71 -2.40 6.29 -9.97
C ALA A 71 -2.08 7.24 -8.80
N ARG A 72 -3.08 7.60 -7.97
CA ARG A 72 -2.88 8.44 -6.78
C ARG A 72 -2.04 7.72 -5.72
N ILE A 73 -2.26 6.43 -5.50
CA ILE A 73 -1.43 5.61 -4.61
C ILE A 73 0.02 5.59 -5.10
N ARG A 74 0.24 5.28 -6.38
CA ARG A 74 1.59 5.27 -6.98
C ARG A 74 2.28 6.63 -6.88
N ARG A 75 1.55 7.73 -7.02
CA ARG A 75 2.09 9.11 -6.91
C ARG A 75 2.37 9.52 -5.46
N ALA A 76 1.57 9.03 -4.52
CA ALA A 76 1.78 9.31 -3.09
C ALA A 76 3.04 8.60 -2.57
N LEU A 77 3.35 7.45 -3.16
CA LEU A 77 4.60 6.73 -2.97
C LEU A 77 5.64 7.25 -3.99
N ALA A 78 6.93 7.13 -3.72
CA ALA A 78 7.97 7.75 -4.56
C ALA A 78 8.06 7.08 -5.96
N GLU A 79 8.34 7.87 -7.01
CA GLU A 79 8.35 7.41 -8.41
C GLU A 79 9.48 6.43 -8.76
N ASN A 80 10.53 6.35 -7.93
CA ASN A 80 11.72 5.56 -8.22
C ASN A 80 11.58 4.06 -7.86
N VAL A 81 10.41 3.64 -7.36
CA VAL A 81 10.13 2.26 -7.00
C VAL A 81 8.97 1.74 -7.83
N ARG A 82 9.11 0.53 -8.39
CA ARG A 82 8.00 -0.13 -9.09
C ARG A 82 6.94 -0.52 -8.06
N ILE A 83 5.73 0.04 -8.21
CA ILE A 83 4.60 -0.18 -7.31
C ILE A 83 3.45 -0.84 -8.06
N ASP A 84 3.16 -2.08 -7.67
CA ASP A 84 1.99 -2.82 -8.11
C ASP A 84 0.84 -2.60 -7.11
N VAL A 85 -0.30 -2.12 -7.61
CA VAL A 85 -1.47 -1.82 -6.77
C VAL A 85 -2.59 -2.78 -7.14
N THR A 86 -3.08 -3.52 -6.15
CA THR A 86 -4.26 -4.36 -6.24
C THR A 86 -5.39 -3.72 -5.45
N ILE A 87 -6.55 -3.57 -6.09
CA ILE A 87 -7.79 -3.22 -5.39
C ILE A 87 -8.53 -4.52 -5.15
N ALA A 88 -8.51 -4.97 -3.90
CA ALA A 88 -8.99 -6.28 -3.49
C ALA A 88 -10.52 -6.33 -3.34
N ASP A 89 -11.13 -5.20 -2.94
CA ASP A 89 -12.58 -5.10 -2.74
C ASP A 89 -13.07 -3.64 -2.85
N ILE A 90 -14.38 -3.46 -2.94
CA ILE A 90 -15.08 -2.17 -2.97
C ILE A 90 -16.21 -2.17 -1.93
N VAL A 91 -16.14 -1.22 -0.99
CA VAL A 91 -17.13 -1.07 0.10
C VAL A 91 -17.93 0.23 -0.02
N GLU A 92 -19.11 0.27 0.59
CA GLU A 92 -19.82 1.55 0.76
C GLU A 92 -19.05 2.46 1.75
N PRO A 93 -19.11 3.79 1.60
CA PRO A 93 -18.72 4.71 2.66
C PRO A 93 -19.59 4.49 3.90
N GLY A 94 -18.96 4.47 5.08
CA GLY A 94 -19.67 4.42 6.37
C GLY A 94 -20.31 5.75 6.75
#